data_AF-A0AAD4H1W6-F1
#
_entry.id   AF-A0AAD4H1W6-F1
#
_cell.length_a   1.000
_cell.length_b   1.000
_cell.length_c   1.000
_cell.angle_alpha   90.00
_cell.angle_beta   90.00
_cell.angle_gamma   90.00
#
_symmetry.space_group_name_H-M   'P 1'
#
loop_
_entity.id
_entity.type
_entity.pdbx_description
1 polymer ?
#
loop_
_entity_poly.entity_id
_entity_poly.type
_entity_poly.pdbx_seq_one_letter_code
_entity_poly.pdbx_strand_id
1 'polypeptide(L)'
;MLKTKKFKEFMEPLDKRIDAVERFLRKFKRGLVYQVVPISDMYGPTITDDKLEALMVSKETLKGGGMVNQERANRNLPPLTIEVINVISPTETQVDEVSLKISSTFIRQYLSEQAQNSVKLPAAAAVLTAEEH
;
A
#
# COMPACT_ATOMS: atom_id res chain seq x y z
N MET A 1 -8.05 6.63 11.71
CA MET A 1 -7.90 5.26 11.16
C MET A 1 -6.51 4.62 11.32
N LEU A 2 -5.42 5.37 11.54
CA LEU A 2 -4.05 4.79 11.58
C LEU A 2 -3.44 4.57 12.98
N LYS A 3 -4.01 5.19 14.04
CA LYS A 3 -3.43 5.19 15.40
C LYS A 3 -3.36 3.80 16.08
N THR A 4 -4.13 2.82 15.61
CA THR A 4 -4.28 1.49 16.21
C THR A 4 -3.54 0.36 15.46
N LYS A 5 -2.73 0.69 14.45
CA LYS A 5 -2.05 -0.33 13.65
C LYS A 5 -0.84 -0.91 14.42
N LYS A 6 -0.65 -2.23 14.37
CA LYS A 6 0.55 -2.91 14.89
C LYS A 6 1.82 -2.38 14.21
N PHE A 7 2.93 -2.28 14.95
CA PHE A 7 4.24 -1.79 14.47
C PHE A 7 4.14 -0.42 13.76
N LYS A 8 3.44 0.52 14.38
CA LYS A 8 3.14 1.84 13.78
C LYS A 8 4.39 2.72 13.65
N GLU A 9 5.38 2.51 14.48
CA GLU A 9 6.68 3.18 14.49
C GLU A 9 7.50 2.89 13.22
N PHE A 10 7.23 1.75 12.57
CA PHE A 10 7.79 1.40 11.26
C PHE A 10 6.87 1.80 10.09
N MET A 11 5.81 2.57 10.35
CA MET A 11 4.95 3.08 9.29
C MET A 11 5.61 4.26 8.60
N GLU A 12 5.77 4.18 7.28
CA GLU A 12 6.28 5.29 6.50
C GLU A 12 5.31 6.50 6.56
N PRO A 13 5.83 7.73 6.75
CA PRO A 13 5.01 8.95 6.71
C PRO A 13 4.21 9.06 5.42
N LEU A 14 3.01 9.63 5.50
CA LEU A 14 2.10 9.76 4.35
C LEU A 14 2.77 10.47 3.16
N ASP A 15 3.46 11.58 3.40
CA ASP A 15 4.09 12.38 2.35
C ASP A 15 5.15 11.58 1.59
N LYS A 16 5.90 10.72 2.29
CA LYS A 16 6.89 9.82 1.68
C LYS A 16 6.23 8.75 0.82
N ARG A 17 5.09 8.20 1.25
CA ARG A 17 4.30 7.24 0.46
C ARG A 17 3.75 7.88 -0.82
N ILE A 18 3.25 9.11 -0.73
CA ILE A 18 2.76 9.87 -1.90
C ILE A 18 3.91 10.09 -2.90
N ASP A 19 5.04 10.63 -2.44
CA ASP A 19 6.23 10.88 -3.26
C ASP A 19 6.79 9.58 -3.89
N ALA A 20 6.75 8.46 -3.17
CA ALA A 20 7.12 7.15 -3.72
C ALA A 20 6.19 6.69 -4.85
N VAL A 21 4.87 6.86 -4.71
CA VAL A 21 3.89 6.54 -5.75
C VAL A 21 4.10 7.42 -6.98
N GLU A 22 4.26 8.73 -6.80
CA GLU A 22 4.49 9.64 -7.92
C GLU A 22 5.81 9.34 -8.64
N ARG A 23 6.90 9.05 -7.90
CA ARG A 23 8.16 8.60 -8.48
C ARG A 23 7.99 7.35 -9.33
N PHE A 24 7.21 6.39 -8.87
CA PHE A 24 6.93 5.15 -9.59
C PHE A 24 6.16 5.45 -10.87
N LEU A 25 5.06 6.22 -10.79
CA LEU A 25 4.23 6.58 -11.94
C LEU A 25 5.02 7.33 -13.04
N ARG A 26 5.94 8.23 -12.66
CA ARG A 26 6.82 8.93 -13.61
C ARG A 26 7.66 8.00 -14.48
N LYS A 27 7.98 6.78 -14.02
CA LYS A 27 8.80 5.82 -14.78
C LYS A 27 8.05 5.15 -15.93
N PHE A 28 6.72 5.01 -15.84
CA PHE A 28 5.94 4.27 -16.84
C PHE A 28 5.59 5.13 -18.06
N LYS A 29 5.13 6.37 -17.85
CA LYS A 29 4.74 7.26 -18.95
C LYS A 29 4.78 8.72 -18.52
N ARG A 30 5.67 9.51 -19.14
CA ARG A 30 5.87 10.94 -18.81
C ARG A 30 4.66 11.84 -19.13
N GLY A 31 3.73 11.39 -19.96
CA GLY A 31 2.51 12.12 -20.32
C GLY A 31 1.24 11.67 -19.58
N LEU A 32 1.37 10.80 -18.57
CA LEU A 32 0.22 10.40 -17.77
C LEU A 32 -0.12 11.50 -16.77
N VAL A 33 -1.35 12.00 -16.82
CA VAL A 33 -1.89 12.90 -15.80
C VAL A 33 -2.44 12.03 -14.68
N TYR A 34 -1.94 12.21 -13.47
CA TYR A 34 -2.40 11.49 -12.29
C TYR A 34 -2.53 12.44 -11.10
N GLN A 35 -3.46 12.13 -10.22
CA GLN A 35 -3.67 12.83 -8.96
C GLN A 35 -3.50 11.82 -7.82
N VAL A 36 -2.44 12.01 -7.02
CA VAL A 36 -2.20 11.18 -5.83
C VAL A 36 -2.68 11.94 -4.61
N VAL A 37 -3.84 11.57 -4.09
CA VAL A 37 -4.46 12.25 -2.94
C VAL A 37 -4.53 11.34 -1.71
N PRO A 38 -4.40 11.91 -0.51
CA PRO A 38 -4.72 11.20 0.73
C PRO A 38 -6.16 10.69 0.73
N ILE A 39 -6.37 9.46 1.20
CA ILE A 39 -7.70 8.92 1.47
C ILE A 39 -8.04 9.22 2.94
N SER A 40 -8.93 10.18 3.16
CA SER A 40 -9.35 10.64 4.49
C SER A 40 -10.61 9.95 5.02
N ASP A 41 -11.47 9.48 4.12
CA ASP A 41 -12.72 8.78 4.43
C ASP A 41 -12.84 7.48 3.62
N MET A 42 -13.89 6.70 3.84
CA MET A 42 -14.02 5.37 3.25
C MET A 42 -14.33 5.37 1.74
N TYR A 43 -14.80 6.49 1.21
CA TYR A 43 -15.22 6.62 -0.19
C TYR A 43 -14.24 7.48 -1.00
N GLY A 44 -13.56 8.44 -0.36
CA GLY A 44 -12.71 9.40 -1.04
C GLY A 44 -13.47 10.16 -2.13
N PRO A 45 -12.83 10.48 -3.28
CA PRO A 45 -13.49 11.25 -4.33
C PRO A 45 -14.57 10.45 -5.09
N THR A 46 -14.67 9.14 -4.85
CA THR A 46 -15.52 8.24 -5.65
C THR A 46 -17.01 8.49 -5.48
N ILE A 47 -17.44 9.29 -4.50
CA ILE A 47 -18.85 9.64 -4.26
C ILE A 47 -19.13 11.13 -4.47
N THR A 48 -18.14 11.90 -4.93
CA THR A 48 -18.26 13.34 -5.19
C THR A 48 -17.86 13.71 -6.62
N ASP A 49 -17.02 12.91 -7.28
CA ASP A 49 -16.63 13.13 -8.68
C ASP A 49 -17.52 12.30 -9.62
N ASP A 50 -18.29 12.99 -10.45
CA ASP A 50 -19.20 12.42 -11.43
C ASP A 50 -18.49 12.02 -12.73
N LYS A 51 -17.25 12.48 -12.96
CA LYS A 51 -16.44 12.16 -14.15
C LYS A 51 -15.71 10.84 -14.04
N LEU A 52 -15.72 10.21 -12.87
CA LEU A 52 -15.13 8.89 -12.69
C LEU A 52 -15.99 7.83 -13.39
N GLU A 53 -15.34 6.98 -14.17
CA GLU A 53 -16.00 5.94 -14.97
C GLU A 53 -15.74 4.51 -14.43
N ALA A 54 -14.61 4.33 -13.72
CA ALA A 54 -14.18 3.02 -13.24
C ALA A 54 -13.47 3.09 -11.88
N LEU A 55 -13.48 1.97 -11.17
CA LEU A 55 -12.80 1.76 -9.90
C LEU A 55 -12.01 0.45 -9.93
N MET A 56 -10.68 0.56 -9.92
CA MET A 56 -9.79 -0.59 -9.81
C MET A 56 -9.68 -1.02 -8.35
N VAL A 57 -9.95 -2.28 -8.05
CA VAL A 57 -9.89 -2.86 -6.69
C VAL A 57 -9.08 -4.15 -6.68
N SER A 58 -8.54 -4.54 -5.53
CA SER A 58 -8.12 -5.92 -5.33
C SER A 58 -9.31 -6.78 -4.86
N LYS A 59 -9.14 -8.11 -4.84
CA LYS A 59 -10.10 -9.04 -4.21
C LYS A 59 -10.47 -8.61 -2.78
N GLU A 60 -9.53 -8.04 -2.03
CA GLU A 60 -9.74 -7.62 -0.64
C GLU A 60 -10.66 -6.40 -0.51
N THR A 61 -10.59 -5.49 -1.48
CA THR A 61 -11.36 -4.24 -1.48
C THR A 61 -12.61 -4.30 -2.36
N LEU A 62 -12.92 -5.45 -2.96
CA LEU A 62 -14.08 -5.65 -3.82
C LEU A 62 -15.39 -5.29 -3.12
N LYS A 63 -15.57 -5.72 -1.86
CA LYS A 63 -16.74 -5.36 -1.05
C LYS A 63 -16.86 -3.84 -0.88
N GLY A 64 -15.73 -3.15 -0.71
CA GLY A 64 -15.68 -1.69 -0.63
C GLY A 64 -16.14 -1.02 -1.94
N GLY A 65 -15.76 -1.59 -3.10
CA GLY A 65 -16.26 -1.14 -4.40
C GLY A 65 -17.78 -1.25 -4.52
N GLY A 66 -18.37 -2.34 -4.03
CA GLY A 66 -19.83 -2.48 -3.98
C GLY A 66 -20.51 -1.40 -3.11
N MET A 67 -19.92 -1.08 -1.96
CA MET A 67 -20.39 0.00 -1.09
C MET A 67 -20.31 1.38 -1.75
N VAL A 68 -19.27 1.63 -2.56
CA VAL A 68 -19.14 2.87 -3.34
C VAL A 68 -20.31 3.01 -4.32
N ASN A 69 -20.63 1.98 -5.10
CA ASN A 69 -21.74 2.06 -6.06
C ASN A 69 -23.11 2.21 -5.39
N GLN A 70 -23.31 1.60 -4.22
CA GLN A 70 -24.51 1.82 -3.42
C GLN A 70 -24.63 3.28 -2.98
N GLU A 71 -23.54 3.88 -2.50
CA GLU A 71 -23.55 5.28 -2.07
C GLU A 71 -23.67 6.25 -3.26
N ARG A 72 -23.09 5.93 -4.42
CA ARG A 72 -23.29 6.69 -5.65
C ARG A 72 -24.75 6.69 -6.09
N ALA A 73 -25.43 5.55 -6.02
CA ALA A 73 -26.87 5.47 -6.31
C ALA A 73 -27.70 6.35 -5.38
N ASN A 74 -27.40 6.35 -4.07
CA ASN A 74 -28.06 7.24 -3.08
C ASN A 74 -27.88 8.74 -3.41
N ARG A 75 -26.80 9.08 -4.13
CA ARG A 75 -26.44 10.44 -4.52
C ARG A 75 -26.79 10.79 -5.96
N ASN A 76 -27.50 9.91 -6.67
CA ASN A 76 -27.84 10.06 -8.10
C ASN A 76 -26.61 10.19 -9.02
N LEU A 77 -25.50 9.53 -8.65
CA LEU A 77 -24.30 9.45 -9.48
C LEU A 77 -24.30 8.16 -10.33
N PRO A 78 -23.75 8.19 -11.55
CA PRO A 78 -23.66 7.00 -12.39
C PRO A 78 -22.77 5.94 -11.72
N PRO A 79 -23.09 4.64 -11.81
CA PRO A 79 -22.27 3.59 -11.19
C PRO A 79 -20.88 3.53 -11.86
N LEU A 80 -19.85 3.20 -11.07
CA LEU A 80 -18.51 2.94 -11.58
C LEU A 80 -18.40 1.50 -12.08
N THR A 81 -17.67 1.30 -13.17
CA THR A 81 -17.22 -0.03 -13.59
C THR A 81 -16.18 -0.55 -12.59
N ILE A 82 -16.48 -1.64 -11.90
CA ILE A 82 -15.56 -2.22 -10.90
C ILE A 82 -14.70 -3.29 -11.58
N GLU A 83 -13.40 -3.06 -11.61
CA GLU A 83 -12.43 -3.98 -12.19
C GLU A 83 -11.50 -4.54 -11.11
N VAL A 84 -11.38 -5.87 -11.06
CA VAL A 84 -10.60 -6.56 -10.02
C VAL A 84 -9.22 -6.91 -10.55
N ILE A 85 -8.18 -6.36 -9.92
CA ILE A 85 -6.79 -6.74 -10.16
C ILE A 85 -6.39 -7.85 -9.19
N ASN A 86 -5.89 -8.96 -9.75
CA ASN A 86 -5.36 -10.08 -8.99
C ASN A 86 -3.90 -9.87 -8.59
N VAL A 87 -3.50 -10.52 -7.51
CA VAL A 87 -2.07 -10.65 -7.18
C VAL A 87 -1.46 -11.62 -8.19
N ILE A 88 -0.42 -11.17 -8.87
CA ILE A 88 0.37 -11.98 -9.80
C ILE A 88 1.50 -12.62 -8.99
N SER A 89 1.69 -13.93 -9.11
CA SER A 89 2.90 -14.58 -8.62
C SER A 89 3.90 -14.76 -9.77
N PRO A 90 5.19 -15.04 -9.47
CA PRO A 90 6.17 -15.34 -10.51
C PRO A 90 5.77 -16.53 -11.40
N THR A 91 4.90 -17.40 -10.91
CA THR A 91 4.58 -18.69 -11.56
C THR A 91 3.16 -18.72 -12.14
N GLU A 92 2.23 -17.89 -11.62
CA GLU A 92 0.82 -17.96 -11.97
C GLU A 92 0.19 -16.56 -12.07
N THR A 93 -0.64 -16.38 -13.09
CA THR A 93 -1.35 -15.12 -13.39
C THR A 93 -2.65 -14.95 -12.61
N GLN A 94 -3.12 -16.01 -11.93
CA GLN A 94 -4.30 -15.99 -11.09
C GLN A 94 -4.03 -16.82 -9.84
N VAL A 95 -3.70 -16.15 -8.75
CA VAL A 95 -3.54 -16.80 -7.46
C VAL A 95 -4.72 -16.40 -6.58
N ASP A 96 -5.50 -17.38 -6.15
CA ASP A 96 -6.52 -17.20 -5.11
C ASP A 96 -5.88 -17.05 -3.72
N GLU A 97 -4.61 -17.38 -3.61
CA GLU A 97 -3.89 -17.44 -2.36
C GLU A 97 -3.47 -16.05 -1.87
N VAL A 98 -4.19 -15.60 -0.86
CA VAL A 98 -3.77 -14.56 0.08
C VAL A 98 -2.41 -14.89 0.72
N SER A 99 -1.93 -16.14 0.65
CA SER A 99 -0.65 -16.58 1.22
C SER A 99 0.58 -16.01 0.51
N LEU A 100 0.51 -15.69 -0.79
CA LEU A 100 1.61 -15.02 -1.52
C LEU A 100 1.65 -13.50 -1.30
N LYS A 101 0.69 -12.97 -0.52
CA LYS A 101 0.58 -11.53 -0.29
C LYS A 101 1.67 -11.05 0.67
N ILE A 102 2.55 -10.19 0.17
CA ILE A 102 3.35 -9.33 1.04
C ILE A 102 2.43 -8.24 1.62
N SER A 103 2.07 -8.36 2.90
CA SER A 103 1.22 -7.37 3.58
C SER A 103 2.04 -6.25 4.23
N SER A 104 1.49 -5.04 4.31
CA SER A 104 2.15 -3.94 5.01
C SER A 104 2.36 -4.21 6.50
N THR A 105 1.54 -5.07 7.12
CA THR A 105 1.77 -5.49 8.51
C THR A 105 2.97 -6.43 8.61
N PHE A 106 3.10 -7.37 7.67
CA PHE A 106 4.26 -8.26 7.59
C PHE A 106 5.56 -7.48 7.37
N ILE A 107 5.58 -6.52 6.42
CA ILE A 107 6.75 -5.65 6.19
C ILE A 107 7.15 -4.91 7.48
N ARG A 108 6.18 -4.32 8.19
CA ARG A 108 6.46 -3.57 9.43
C ARG A 108 6.94 -4.47 10.56
N GLN A 109 6.42 -5.69 10.66
CA GLN A 109 6.93 -6.69 11.60
C GLN A 109 8.37 -7.06 11.29
N TYR A 110 8.68 -7.38 10.03
CA TYR A 110 10.03 -7.70 9.58
C TYR A 110 11.02 -6.57 9.90
N LEU A 111 10.66 -5.31 9.62
CA LEU A 111 11.49 -4.16 9.97
C LEU A 111 11.70 -4.03 11.48
N SER A 112 10.67 -4.31 12.29
CA SER A 112 10.78 -4.34 13.75
C SER A 112 11.76 -5.41 14.24
N GLU A 113 11.73 -6.60 13.67
CA GLU A 113 12.64 -7.69 14.02
C GLU A 113 14.10 -7.36 13.65
N GLN A 114 14.34 -6.77 12.48
CA GLN A 114 15.67 -6.31 12.05
C GLN A 114 16.24 -5.21 12.95
N ALA A 115 15.39 -4.24 13.36
CA ALA A 115 15.78 -3.20 14.30
C ALA A 115 16.12 -3.79 15.69
N GLN A 116 15.40 -4.80 16.15
CA GLN A 116 15.70 -5.47 17.43
C GLN A 116 16.97 -6.33 17.35
N ASN A 117 17.22 -6.98 16.21
CA ASN A 117 18.42 -7.79 16.02
C ASN A 117 19.69 -6.94 15.87
N SER A 118 19.60 -5.77 15.22
CA SER A 118 20.70 -4.81 15.15
C SER A 118 21.04 -4.16 16.50
N VAL A 119 20.05 -3.98 17.38
CA VAL A 119 20.26 -3.56 18.78
C VAL A 119 20.83 -4.69 19.66
N LYS A 120 20.58 -5.95 19.29
CA LYS A 120 21.08 -7.14 20.01
C LYS A 120 22.47 -7.62 19.59
N LEU A 121 23.06 -7.14 18.49
CA LEU A 121 24.48 -7.36 18.24
C LEU A 121 25.27 -6.53 19.27
N PRO A 122 25.94 -7.16 20.26
CA PRO A 122 26.75 -6.41 21.20
C PRO A 122 27.96 -5.83 20.48
N ALA A 123 28.53 -4.78 21.06
CA ALA A 123 29.79 -4.13 20.71
C ALA A 123 31.05 -5.05 20.70
N ALA A 124 30.86 -6.38 20.61
CA ALA A 124 31.92 -7.39 20.63
C ALA A 124 32.65 -7.57 19.29
N ALA A 125 32.22 -6.91 18.21
CA ALA A 125 32.89 -6.99 16.90
C ALA A 125 33.86 -5.83 16.61
N ALA A 126 34.05 -4.88 17.55
CA ALA A 126 34.89 -3.69 17.33
C ALA A 126 36.27 -3.74 17.99
N VAL A 127 36.66 -4.84 18.64
CA VAL A 127 37.99 -5.00 19.23
C VAL A 127 38.56 -6.34 18.77
N LEU A 128 39.22 -6.36 17.62
CA LEU A 128 40.21 -7.36 17.19
C LEU A 128 40.60 -7.05 15.73
N THR A 129 41.47 -6.06 15.53
CA THR A 129 42.48 -6.00 14.45
C THR A 129 43.25 -4.68 14.57
N ALA A 130 44.06 -4.53 15.62
CA ALA A 130 45.06 -3.49 15.69
C ALA A 130 46.29 -3.94 16.50
N GLU A 131 46.72 -5.19 16.34
CA GLU A 131 48.10 -5.61 16.58
C GLU A 131 48.39 -6.76 15.62
N GLU A 132 49.25 -6.52 14.61
CA GLU A 132 50.41 -7.34 14.28
C GLU A 132 50.97 -6.94 12.90
N HIS A 133 52.21 -6.42 12.96
CA HIS A 133 53.24 -6.21 11.93
C HIS A 133 53.11 -5.04 10.93
#